data_AF-A0AAD1VV89-F1
#
_entry.id   AF-A0AAD1VV89-F1
#
_cell.length_a   1.000
_cell.length_b   1.000
_cell.length_c   1.000
_cell.angle_alpha   90.00
_cell.angle_beta   90.00
_cell.angle_gamma   90.00
#
_symmetry.space_group_name_H-M   'P 1'
#
loop_
_entity.id
_entity.type
_entity.pdbx_description
1 polymer ?
#
loop_
_entity_poly.entity_id
_entity_poly.type
_entity_poly.pdbx_seq_one_letter_code
_entity_poly.pdbx_strand_id
1 'polypeptide(L)'
;MATGIKRKRSAYDASFKLKVVDHAEIHGNRAASREFTVPETNVREWRKQKVVLKDMNKTKKAQRGRRAMYPDMEKELYEWIIDQRNSEESEETGETDVPANWDTDEKLTREEWEQVFSVSDDESVFEAF
;
A
#
# COMPACT_ATOMS: atom_id res chain seq x y z
N MET A 1 -42.60 -0.37 22.22
CA MET A 1 -41.99 0.96 21.98
C MET A 1 -40.53 0.77 21.56
N ALA A 2 -40.23 0.75 20.26
CA ALA A 2 -38.84 0.75 19.80
C ALA A 2 -38.33 2.20 19.78
N THR A 3 -37.52 2.57 20.77
CA THR A 3 -36.87 3.89 20.79
C THR A 3 -35.81 3.94 19.69
N GLY A 4 -36.14 4.53 18.55
CA GLY A 4 -35.29 4.69 17.37
C GLY A 4 -34.14 5.69 17.57
N ILE A 5 -33.38 5.57 18.66
CA ILE A 5 -32.19 6.40 18.89
C ILE A 5 -31.06 5.84 18.03
N LYS A 6 -30.82 6.48 16.88
CA LYS A 6 -29.70 6.15 16.00
C LYS A 6 -28.38 6.55 16.66
N ARG A 7 -27.65 5.57 17.20
CA ARG A 7 -26.31 5.81 17.76
C ARG A 7 -25.34 6.23 16.64
N LYS A 8 -24.60 7.33 16.86
CA LYS A 8 -23.53 7.77 15.97
C LYS A 8 -22.44 6.68 15.92
N ARG A 9 -21.94 6.37 14.73
CA ARG A 9 -20.86 5.40 14.54
C ARG A 9 -19.54 6.04 15.00
N SER A 10 -18.82 5.36 15.89
CA SER A 10 -17.50 5.76 16.37
C SER A 10 -16.41 4.91 15.72
N ALA A 11 -15.26 5.52 15.44
CA ALA A 11 -14.08 4.82 14.96
C ALA A 11 -13.08 4.67 16.12
N TYR A 12 -12.58 3.45 16.32
CA TYR A 12 -11.72 3.08 17.44
C TYR A 12 -10.38 2.57 16.92
N ASP A 13 -9.29 2.95 17.57
CA ASP A 13 -7.93 2.49 17.25
C ASP A 13 -7.74 1.01 17.61
N ALA A 14 -6.82 0.33 16.94
CA ALA A 14 -6.51 -1.08 17.21
C ALA A 14 -6.01 -1.29 18.65
N SER A 15 -5.18 -0.38 19.17
CA SER A 15 -4.70 -0.42 20.56
C SER A 15 -5.85 -0.36 21.58
N PHE A 16 -6.81 0.54 21.35
CA PHE A 16 -7.99 0.65 22.20
C PHE A 16 -8.84 -0.62 22.15
N LYS A 17 -9.09 -1.16 20.94
CA LYS A 17 -9.85 -2.41 20.78
C LYS A 17 -9.18 -3.57 21.50
N LEU A 18 -7.86 -3.69 21.43
CA LEU A 18 -7.10 -4.73 22.17
C LEU A 18 -7.28 -4.58 23.67
N LYS A 19 -7.15 -3.37 24.22
CA LYS A 19 -7.39 -3.11 25.66
C LYS A 19 -8.80 -3.56 26.10
N VAL A 20 -9.81 -3.26 25.28
CA VAL A 20 -11.20 -3.70 25.53
C VAL A 20 -11.33 -5.22 25.47
N VAL A 21 -10.66 -5.86 24.51
CA VAL A 21 -10.66 -7.33 24.35
C VAL A 21 -10.00 -8.01 25.55
N ASP A 22 -8.84 -7.53 26.00
CA ASP A 22 -8.13 -8.11 27.15
C ASP A 22 -8.98 -7.99 28.43
N HIS A 23 -9.64 -6.85 28.63
CA HIS A 23 -10.58 -6.68 29.74
C HIS A 23 -11.80 -7.61 29.63
N ALA A 24 -12.32 -7.81 28.42
CA ALA A 24 -13.49 -8.66 28.17
C ALA A 24 -13.17 -10.16 28.32
N GLU A 25 -11.91 -10.58 28.19
CA GLU A 25 -11.50 -11.95 28.49
C GLU A 25 -11.48 -12.25 29.98
N ILE A 26 -11.15 -11.25 30.80
CA ILE A 26 -11.10 -11.37 32.26
C ILE A 26 -12.52 -11.22 32.86
N HIS A 27 -13.25 -10.16 32.48
CA HIS A 27 -14.51 -9.76 33.14
C HIS A 27 -15.77 -10.07 32.31
N GLY A 28 -15.60 -10.52 31.07
CA GLY A 28 -16.71 -10.77 30.14
C GLY A 28 -17.15 -9.54 29.33
N ASN A 29 -17.93 -9.78 28.27
CA ASN A 29 -18.29 -8.76 27.27
C ASN A 29 -19.18 -7.65 27.84
N ARG A 30 -20.13 -7.98 28.73
CA ARG A 30 -21.07 -7.01 29.32
C ARG A 30 -20.36 -6.05 30.27
N ALA A 31 -19.39 -6.55 31.05
CA ALA A 31 -18.57 -5.72 31.93
C ALA A 31 -17.73 -4.73 31.11
N ALA A 32 -17.00 -5.23 30.09
CA ALA A 32 -16.22 -4.39 29.19
C ALA A 32 -17.09 -3.35 28.44
N SER A 33 -18.29 -3.73 28.01
CA SER A 33 -19.23 -2.81 27.36
C SER A 33 -19.60 -1.63 28.25
N ARG A 34 -19.84 -1.88 29.54
CA ARG A 34 -20.15 -0.83 30.53
C ARG A 34 -18.94 0.04 30.84
N GLU A 35 -17.79 -0.58 31.07
CA GLU A 35 -16.56 0.11 31.46
C GLU A 35 -16.04 1.05 30.37
N PHE A 36 -16.00 0.58 29.13
CA PHE A 36 -15.47 1.36 28.00
C PHE A 36 -16.54 2.14 27.23
N THR A 37 -17.81 2.06 27.65
CA THR A 37 -18.97 2.65 26.93
C THR A 37 -18.98 2.24 25.44
N VAL A 38 -18.59 1.00 25.17
CA VAL A 38 -18.57 0.40 23.82
C VAL A 38 -19.78 -0.52 23.69
N PRO A 39 -20.48 -0.54 22.54
CA PRO A 39 -21.57 -1.50 22.33
C PRO A 39 -21.07 -2.94 22.46
N GLU A 40 -21.76 -3.77 23.22
CA GLU A 40 -21.39 -5.18 23.44
C GLU A 40 -21.15 -5.95 22.12
N THR A 41 -21.94 -5.65 21.08
CA THR A 41 -21.77 -6.22 19.74
C THR A 41 -20.37 -5.96 19.17
N ASN A 42 -19.80 -4.78 19.37
CA ASN A 42 -18.45 -4.45 18.93
C ASN A 42 -17.41 -5.24 19.73
N VAL A 43 -17.58 -5.34 21.05
CA VAL A 43 -16.68 -6.09 21.92
C VAL A 43 -16.60 -7.56 21.47
N ARG A 44 -17.76 -8.16 21.21
CA ARG A 44 -17.84 -9.54 20.70
C ARG A 44 -17.12 -9.70 19.35
N GLU A 45 -17.30 -8.75 18.43
CA GLU A 45 -16.66 -8.79 17.12
C GLU A 45 -15.14 -8.64 17.22
N TRP A 46 -14.66 -7.70 18.04
CA TRP A 46 -13.23 -7.48 18.25
C TRP A 46 -12.54 -8.68 18.90
N ARG A 47 -13.23 -9.41 19.78
CA ARG A 47 -12.71 -10.67 20.34
C ARG A 47 -12.48 -11.73 19.26
N LYS A 48 -13.40 -11.86 18.29
CA LYS A 48 -13.20 -12.76 17.14
C LYS A 48 -12.01 -12.34 16.27
N GLN A 49 -11.84 -11.02 16.13
CA GLN A 49 -10.78 -10.42 15.33
C GLN A 49 -9.47 -10.21 16.12
N LYS A 50 -9.30 -10.80 17.30
CA LYS A 50 -8.15 -10.54 18.19
C LYS A 50 -6.79 -10.76 17.50
N VAL A 51 -6.64 -11.86 16.76
CA VAL A 51 -5.39 -12.17 16.03
C VAL A 51 -5.07 -11.07 15.03
N VAL A 52 -6.08 -10.66 14.26
CA VAL A 52 -5.96 -9.61 13.25
C VAL A 52 -5.65 -8.25 13.89
N LEU A 53 -6.27 -7.92 15.02
CA LEU A 53 -6.00 -6.69 15.76
C LEU A 53 -4.58 -6.61 16.32
N LYS A 54 -3.97 -7.75 16.64
CA LYS A 54 -2.57 -7.82 17.09
C LYS A 54 -1.57 -7.58 15.95
N ASP A 55 -1.87 -8.08 14.77
CA ASP A 55 -1.04 -7.91 13.56
C ASP A 55 -1.13 -6.48 13.00
N MET A 56 -2.28 -5.82 13.19
CA MET A 56 -2.47 -4.44 12.73
C MET A 56 -1.65 -3.41 13.51
N ASN A 57 -1.23 -2.35 12.80
CA ASN A 57 -0.70 -1.13 13.40
C ASN A 57 -1.64 -0.56 14.48
N LYS A 58 -1.08 -0.19 15.63
CA LYS A 58 -1.81 0.26 16.83
C LYS A 58 -2.75 1.45 16.58
N THR A 59 -2.37 2.36 15.69
CA THR A 59 -3.14 3.57 15.33
C THR A 59 -4.22 3.32 14.27
N LYS A 60 -4.25 2.14 13.65
CA LYS A 60 -5.17 1.83 12.56
C LYS A 60 -6.57 1.56 13.10
N LYS A 61 -7.56 2.30 12.59
CA LYS A 61 -8.96 2.23 13.08
C LYS A 61 -9.80 1.13 12.45
N ALA A 62 -9.48 0.70 11.23
CA ALA A 62 -10.21 -0.32 10.49
C ALA A 62 -9.33 -0.95 9.42
N GLN A 63 -9.65 -2.19 9.06
CA GLN A 63 -9.11 -2.84 7.87
C GLN A 63 -9.89 -2.36 6.66
N ARG A 64 -9.55 -1.15 6.19
CA ARG A 64 -10.05 -0.63 4.92
C ARG A 64 -9.08 -1.05 3.82
N GLY A 65 -9.62 -1.31 2.63
CA GLY A 65 -8.85 -1.69 1.45
C GLY A 65 -9.40 -2.95 0.79
N ARG A 66 -8.90 -3.23 -0.42
CA ARG A 66 -9.13 -4.51 -1.08
C ARG A 66 -8.32 -5.59 -0.37
N ARG A 67 -8.89 -6.78 -0.29
CA ARG A 67 -8.14 -7.97 0.11
C ARG A 67 -7.34 -8.45 -1.11
N ALA A 68 -6.18 -9.05 -0.87
CA ALA A 68 -5.42 -9.77 -1.89
C ALA A 68 -6.35 -10.75 -2.62
N MET A 69 -6.34 -10.71 -3.95
CA MET A 69 -7.14 -11.62 -4.78
C MET A 69 -6.42 -12.95 -4.94
N TYR A 70 -5.09 -12.90 -5.03
CA TYR A 70 -4.23 -14.07 -5.16
C TYR A 70 -3.11 -13.99 -4.11
N PRO A 71 -3.40 -14.31 -2.83
CA PRO A 71 -2.47 -14.08 -1.72
C PRO A 71 -1.10 -14.73 -1.92
N ASP A 72 -1.07 -15.97 -2.43
CA ASP A 72 0.17 -16.71 -2.63
C ASP A 72 1.03 -16.11 -3.75
N MET A 73 0.40 -15.77 -4.88
CA MET A 73 1.07 -15.13 -6.03
C MET A 73 1.54 -13.70 -5.71
N GLU A 74 0.71 -12.92 -5.01
CA GLU A 74 1.07 -11.57 -4.58
C GLU A 74 2.26 -11.61 -3.61
N LYS A 75 2.35 -12.64 -2.77
CA LYS A 75 3.48 -12.86 -1.87
C LYS A 75 4.76 -13.21 -2.63
N GLU A 76 4.69 -14.16 -3.57
CA GLU A 76 5.83 -14.56 -4.41
C GLU A 76 6.37 -13.38 -5.21
N LEU A 77 5.48 -12.58 -5.82
CA LEU A 77 5.86 -11.37 -6.55
C LEU A 77 6.54 -10.34 -5.64
N TYR A 78 6.04 -10.18 -4.40
CA TYR A 78 6.63 -9.25 -3.44
C TYR A 78 8.04 -9.65 -3.01
N GLU A 79 8.25 -10.95 -2.74
CA GLU A 79 9.58 -11.50 -2.43
C GLU A 79 10.56 -11.26 -3.59
N TRP A 80 10.15 -11.54 -4.83
CA TRP A 80 10.97 -11.29 -6.02
C TRP A 80 11.35 -9.81 -6.20
N ILE A 81 10.42 -8.88 -5.98
CA ILE A 81 10.70 -7.42 -6.08
C ILE A 81 11.72 -6.97 -5.04
N ILE A 82 11.65 -7.50 -3.82
CA ILE A 82 12.62 -7.19 -2.76
C ILE A 82 14.01 -7.69 -3.16
N ASP A 83 14.09 -8.92 -3.64
CA ASP A 83 15.36 -9.52 -4.05
C ASP A 83 16.03 -8.71 -5.16
N GLN A 84 15.27 -8.25 -6.16
CA GLN A 84 15.79 -7.40 -7.24
C GLN A 84 16.37 -6.07 -6.73
N ARG A 85 15.67 -5.39 -5.82
CA ARG A 85 16.15 -4.13 -5.25
C ARG A 85 17.41 -4.31 -4.42
N ASN A 86 17.48 -5.40 -3.66
CA ASN A 86 18.67 -5.70 -2.87
C ASN A 86 19.88 -6.06 -3.75
N SER A 87 19.66 -6.72 -4.91
CA SER A 87 20.73 -6.95 -5.87
C SER A 87 21.21 -5.67 -6.54
N GLU A 88 20.30 -4.75 -6.89
CA GLU A 88 20.64 -3.44 -7.48
C GLU A 88 21.43 -2.55 -6.47
N GLU A 89 21.04 -2.53 -5.19
CA GLU A 89 21.74 -1.77 -4.14
C GLU A 89 23.18 -2.29 -3.89
N SER A 90 23.44 -3.57 -4.16
CA SER A 90 24.78 -4.14 -4.06
C SER A 90 25.71 -3.74 -5.22
N GLU A 91 25.15 -3.36 -6.38
CA GLU A 91 25.90 -2.84 -7.52
C GLU A 91 26.13 -1.32 -7.44
N GLU A 92 25.42 -0.60 -6.57
CA GLU A 92 25.54 0.86 -6.39
C GLU A 92 26.74 1.28 -5.51
N THR A 93 27.39 0.35 -4.78
CA THR A 93 28.62 0.66 -4.03
C THR A 93 29.91 0.54 -4.86
N GLY A 94 29.79 0.20 -6.15
CA GLY A 94 30.85 0.36 -7.13
C GLY A 94 30.77 1.74 -7.76
N GLU A 95 31.52 2.69 -7.21
CA GLU A 95 31.92 3.99 -7.78
C GLU A 95 31.54 4.19 -9.26
N THR A 96 30.36 4.77 -9.50
CA THR A 96 30.04 5.29 -10.83
C THR A 96 30.66 6.68 -10.96
N ASP A 97 31.78 6.77 -11.67
CA ASP A 97 32.22 8.00 -12.31
C ASP A 97 31.13 8.44 -13.32
N VAL A 98 30.09 9.11 -12.82
CA VAL A 98 29.17 9.87 -13.67
C VAL A 98 29.95 11.10 -14.12
N PRO A 99 30.32 11.25 -15.40
CA PRO A 99 30.96 12.47 -15.85
C PRO A 99 30.00 13.63 -15.57
N ALA A 100 30.51 14.62 -14.85
CA ALA A 100 29.82 15.82 -14.37
C ALA A 100 29.39 16.77 -15.50
N ASN A 101 28.72 16.23 -16.53
CA ASN A 101 28.23 17.01 -17.64
C ASN A 101 27.02 16.37 -18.35
N TRP A 102 25.93 16.17 -17.61
CA TRP A 102 24.60 16.03 -18.23
C TRP A 102 23.92 17.40 -18.42
N ASP A 103 24.65 18.48 -18.11
CA ASP A 103 24.12 19.83 -17.94
C ASP A 103 24.95 20.90 -18.69
N THR A 104 25.53 20.55 -19.85
CA THR A 104 25.89 21.56 -20.85
C THR A 104 24.76 21.73 -21.84
N ASP A 105 24.03 22.80 -21.56
CA ASP A 105 22.91 23.41 -22.27
C ASP A 105 23.34 23.91 -23.66
N GLU A 106 23.53 23.02 -24.64
CA GLU A 106 23.34 23.38 -26.06
C GLU A 106 21.96 22.92 -26.48
N LYS A 107 20.98 23.82 -26.28
CA LYS A 107 19.61 23.65 -26.77
C LYS A 107 19.65 23.56 -28.30
N LEU A 108 19.71 22.33 -28.81
CA LEU A 108 19.46 22.06 -30.22
C LEU A 108 18.06 22.59 -30.54
N THR A 109 18.00 23.54 -31.46
CA THR A 109 16.77 24.22 -31.83
C THR A 109 15.79 23.24 -32.48
N ARG A 110 14.49 23.56 -32.46
CA ARG A 110 13.43 22.69 -33.01
C ARG A 110 13.68 22.29 -34.46
N GLU A 111 14.33 23.16 -35.24
CA GLU A 111 14.68 22.93 -36.64
C GLU A 111 15.77 21.87 -36.81
N GLU A 112 16.71 21.78 -35.88
CA GLU A 112 17.78 20.78 -35.91
C GLU A 112 17.29 19.40 -35.47
N TRP A 113 16.30 19.33 -34.56
CA TRP A 113 15.60 18.09 -34.23
C TRP A 113 14.81 17.53 -35.42
N GLU A 114 14.17 18.40 -36.21
CA GLU A 114 13.48 18.02 -37.44
C GLU A 114 14.46 17.54 -38.53
N GLN A 115 15.72 17.98 -38.48
CA GLN A 115 16.77 17.54 -39.39
C GLN A 115 17.39 16.19 -39.00
N VAL A 116 17.46 15.86 -37.70
CA VAL A 116 17.90 14.53 -37.20
C VAL A 116 16.82 13.47 -37.41
N PHE A 117 15.54 13.84 -37.28
CA PHE A 117 14.43 12.92 -37.46
C PHE A 117 13.88 12.84 -38.89
N SER A 118 14.37 13.68 -39.82
CA SER A 118 14.13 13.51 -41.25
C SER A 118 15.12 12.52 -41.86
N VAL A 119 15.00 11.23 -41.51
CA VAL A 119 15.40 10.18 -42.45
C VAL A 119 14.39 10.23 -43.59
N SER A 120 14.87 10.57 -44.78
CA SER A 120 14.11 10.65 -46.02
C SER A 120 13.15 9.47 -46.16
N ASP A 121 11.89 9.79 -46.41
CA ASP A 121 10.95 8.94 -47.13
C ASP A 121 11.50 8.69 -48.55
N ASP A 122 12.47 7.79 -48.69
CA ASP A 122 12.73 7.12 -49.96
C ASP A 122 11.84 5.87 -50.01
N GLU A 123 10.55 6.07 -50.29
CA GLU A 123 9.70 5.07 -50.91
C GLU A 123 10.26 4.75 -52.30
N SER A 124 11.25 3.86 -52.38
CA SER A 124 11.75 3.37 -53.66
C SER A 124 12.38 1.97 -53.57
N VAL A 125 11.78 1.02 -52.86
CA VAL A 125 12.09 -0.40 -53.07
C VAL A 125 10.89 -1.29 -52.72
N PHE A 126 9.88 -1.39 -53.60
CA PHE A 126 9.17 -2.66 -53.87
C PHE A 126 8.12 -2.49 -55.00
N GLU A 127 8.54 -2.51 -56.27
CA GLU A 127 7.68 -3.05 -57.35
C GLU A 127 8.52 -3.45 -58.56
N ALA A 128 9.09 -4.67 -58.51
CA ALA A 128 9.53 -5.43 -59.69
C ALA A 128 9.79 -6.89 -59.28
N PHE A 129 8.73 -7.68 -59.11
CA PHE A 129 8.57 -9.04 -59.67
C PHE A 129 7.22 -9.63 -59.26
#